data_AF-A0A0F9GER6-F1
#
_entry.id   AF-A0A0F9GER6-F1
#
_cell.length_a   1.000
_cell.length_b   1.000
_cell.length_c   1.000
_cell.angle_alpha   90.00
_cell.angle_beta   90.00
_cell.angle_gamma   90.00
#
_symmetry.space_group_name_H-M   'P 1'
#
loop_
_entity.id
_entity.type
_entity.pdbx_description
1 polymer ?
#
loop_
_entity_poly.entity_id
_entity_poly.type
_entity_poly.pdbx_seq_one_letter_code
_entity_poly.pdbx_strand_id
1 'polypeptide(L)' 'AIYHVIRDEIKAYRVCQVCGYVTGKKIRDKCPICGAPKEKFKTIEG' A
#
# COMPACT_ATOMS: atom_id res chain seq x y z
N ALA A 1 8.62 17.17 13.23
CA ALA A 1 8.77 16.10 14.24
C ALA A 1 8.01 14.82 13.90
N ILE A 2 6.72 14.87 13.53
CA ILE A 2 5.91 13.67 13.19
C ILE A 2 6.49 12.81 12.05
N TYR A 3 7.10 13.43 11.03
CA TYR A 3 7.56 12.72 9.83
C TYR A 3 8.77 11.79 10.03
N HIS A 4 9.57 11.97 11.07
CA HIS A 4 10.77 11.16 11.31
C HIS A 4 10.46 9.81 11.96
N VAL A 5 9.34 9.70 12.68
CA VAL A 5 8.98 8.47 13.42
C VAL A 5 8.33 7.43 12.50
N ILE A 6 7.61 7.87 11.46
CA ILE A 6 6.84 6.99 10.56
C ILE A 6 7.76 6.23 9.58
N ARG A 7 8.94 6.78 9.26
CA ARG A 7 9.86 6.22 8.25
C ARG A 7 10.58 4.94 8.67
N ASP A 8 10.79 4.73 9.97
CA ASP A 8 11.70 3.68 10.43
C ASP A 8 11.06 2.27 10.44
N GLU A 9 9.73 2.18 10.57
CA GLU A 9 9.04 0.90 10.78
C GLU A 9 8.35 0.30 9.53
N ILE A 10 8.14 1.09 8.47
CA ILE A 10 7.43 0.63 7.26
C ILE A 10 8.36 0.65 6.04
N LYS A 11 9.12 -0.44 5.86
CA LYS A 11 10.08 -0.62 4.75
C LYS A 11 9.43 -0.56 3.36
N ALA A 12 8.17 -0.96 3.24
CA ALA A 12 7.41 -0.88 2.00
C ALA A 12 5.91 -0.93 2.28
N TYR A 13 5.13 -0.10 1.58
CA TYR A 13 3.68 -0.16 1.57
C TYR A 13 3.16 -0.21 0.14
N ARG A 14 1.96 -0.73 -0.07
CA ARG A 14 1.36 -0.88 -1.40
C ARG A 14 0.07 -0.09 -1.48
N VAL A 15 -0.10 0.64 -2.58
CA VAL A 15 -1.24 1.54 -2.80
C VAL A 15 -2.00 1.12 -4.05
N CYS A 16 -3.31 0.89 -3.91
CA CYS A 16 -4.20 0.65 -5.04
C CYS A 16 -4.29 1.91 -5.91
N GLN A 17 -3.89 1.82 -7.17
CA GLN A 17 -3.93 2.95 -8.10
C GLN A 17 -5.34 3.27 -8.62
N VAL A 18 -6.36 2.50 -8.22
CA VAL A 18 -7.76 2.71 -8.63
C VAL A 18 -8.54 3.47 -7.57
N CYS A 19 -8.41 3.09 -6.29
CA CYS A 19 -9.19 3.67 -5.18
C CYS A 19 -8.35 4.29 -4.05
N GLY A 20 -7.03 4.13 -4.07
CA GLY A 20 -6.14 4.66 -3.03
C GLY A 20 -5.95 3.77 -1.79
N TYR A 21 -6.51 2.54 -1.75
CA TYR A 21 -6.31 1.63 -0.62
C TYR A 21 -4.82 1.34 -0.34
N VAL A 22 -4.38 1.60 0.90
CA VAL A 22 -2.99 1.43 1.34
C VAL A 22 -2.86 0.23 2.26
N THR A 23 -1.87 -0.64 2.01
CA THR A 23 -1.57 -1.78 2.89
C THR A 23 -0.07 -2.03 3.01
N GLY A 24 0.42 -2.20 4.24
CA GLY A 24 1.78 -2.68 4.52
C GLY A 24 1.90 -4.22 4.56
N LYS A 25 0.80 -4.95 4.40
CA LYS A 25 0.75 -6.43 4.49
C LYS A 25 0.72 -7.08 3.10
N LYS A 26 0.83 -8.42 3.04
CA LYS A 26 0.65 -9.20 1.80
C LYS A 26 -0.69 -8.86 1.14
N ILE A 27 -0.64 -8.51 -0.14
CA ILE A 27 -1.80 -8.22 -0.99
C ILE A 27 -2.49 -9.53 -1.38
N ARG A 28 -3.83 -9.55 -1.32
CA ARG A 28 -4.68 -10.59 -1.90
C ARG A 28 -4.83 -10.37 -3.41
N ASP A 29 -5.33 -11.34 -4.16
CA ASP A 29 -5.44 -11.20 -5.63
C ASP A 29 -6.31 -10.03 -6.11
N LYS A 30 -7.24 -9.54 -5.27
CA LYS A 30 -8.08 -8.37 -5.55
C LYS A 30 -8.11 -7.37 -4.40
N CYS A 31 -8.30 -6.10 -4.75
CA CYS A 31 -8.51 -5.00 -3.81
C CYS A 31 -9.83 -5.22 -3.04
N PRO A 32 -9.82 -5.18 -1.69
CA PRO A 32 -11.04 -5.37 -0.91
C PRO A 32 -12.01 -4.19 -1.00
N ILE A 33 -11.55 -3.03 -1.48
CA ILE A 33 -12.36 -1.81 -1.55
C ILE A 33 -13.06 -1.69 -2.90
N CYS A 34 -12.34 -1.90 -4.01
CA CYS A 34 -12.88 -1.69 -5.37
C CYS A 34 -12.82 -2.92 -6.28
N GLY A 35 -12.28 -4.05 -5.82
CA GLY A 35 -12.18 -5.28 -6.62
C GLY A 35 -11.05 -5.29 -7.67
N ALA A 36 -10.27 -4.21 -7.81
CA ALA A 36 -9.17 -4.14 -8.77
C ALA A 36 -8.13 -5.26 -8.58
N PRO A 37 -7.56 -5.83 -9.65
CA PRO A 37 -6.57 -6.91 -9.53
C PRO A 37 -5.28 -6.41 -8.88
N LYS A 38 -4.50 -7.33 -8.30
CA LYS A 38 -3.23 -7.02 -7.62
C LYS A 38 -2.22 -6.25 -8.49
N GLU A 39 -2.28 -6.39 -9.81
CA GLU A 39 -1.44 -5.66 -10.77
C GLU A 39 -1.66 -4.14 -10.74
N LYS A 40 -2.83 -3.69 -10.26
CA LYS A 40 -3.13 -2.27 -10.08
C LYS A 40 -2.59 -1.70 -8.76
N PHE A 41 -1.84 -2.48 -7.98
CA PHE A 41 -1.17 -1.98 -6.78
C PHE A 41 0.26 -1.57 -7.08
N LYS A 42 0.63 -0.38 -6.63
CA LYS A 42 2.00 0.14 -6.70
C LYS A 42 2.66 -0.03 -5.33
N THR A 43 3.82 -0.67 -5.30
CA THR A 43 4.67 -0.69 -4.10
C THR A 43 5.41 0.63 -3.99
N ILE A 44 5.38 1.23 -2.82
CA ILE A 44 6.12 2.42 -2.46
C ILE A 44 7.08 2.00 -1.35
N GLU A 45 8.37 2.14 -1.63
CA GLU A 45 9.46 1.92 -0.69
C GLU A 45 9.84 3.28 -0.11
N GLY A 46 9.99 3.33 1.22
CA GLY A 46 10.22 4.56 1.98
C GLY A 46 11.67 4.70 2.43
#